data_AF-A0A9D4KIM6-F1
#
_entry.id   AF-A0A9D4KIM6-F1
#
_cell.length_a   1.000
_cell.length_b   1.000
_cell.length_c   1.000
_cell.angle_alpha   90.00
_cell.angle_beta   90.00
_cell.angle_gamma   90.00
#
_symmetry.space_group_name_H-M   'P 1'
#
loop_
_entity.id
_entity.type
_entity.pdbx_description
1 polymer ?
#
loop_
_entity_poly.entity_id
_entity_poly.type
_entity_poly.pdbx_seq_one_letter_code
_entity_poly.pdbx_strand_id
1 'polypeptide(L)'
;MHDERKDHHGEMHHAFGSAVIIQNTSFEHLPYIKPQIPIQHLNSRNFLPTNQEYDNMQKDFAIALIKVAANHIPFFKNYQDVVPENVWKELTPAWLNQKNHVIPLPLLHRNEQKYDEVVDILDFYEDFLTECYNSAGVDRGTIKTHIGSDQLTRERFSGCKTTTSRWTKC
;
A
#
# COMPACT_ATOMS: atom_id res chain seq x y z
N MET A 1 -20.56 3.72 13.86
CA MET A 1 -21.89 3.11 13.67
C MET A 1 -22.85 3.86 14.56
N HIS A 2 -23.92 4.41 14.00
CA HIS A 2 -24.97 5.03 14.81
C HIS A 2 -25.78 3.92 15.47
N ASP A 3 -25.93 4.00 16.79
CA ASP A 3 -26.89 3.19 17.50
C ASP A 3 -28.28 3.84 17.37
N GLU A 4 -29.19 3.11 16.75
CA GLU A 4 -30.57 3.52 16.49
C GLU A 4 -31.57 2.74 17.36
N ARG A 5 -31.06 1.98 18.35
CA ARG A 5 -31.92 1.31 19.33
C ARG A 5 -32.61 2.34 20.22
N LYS A 6 -33.86 2.05 20.62
CA LYS A 6 -34.76 3.00 21.33
C LYS A 6 -34.16 3.59 22.61
N ASP A 7 -33.22 2.91 23.24
CA ASP A 7 -32.56 3.25 24.50
C ASP A 7 -31.18 3.92 24.33
N HIS A 8 -30.59 3.89 23.12
CA HIS A 8 -29.24 4.42 22.83
C HIS A 8 -29.20 5.32 21.57
N HIS A 9 -30.37 5.84 21.16
CA HIS A 9 -30.51 6.63 19.94
C HIS A 9 -29.57 7.84 19.91
N GLY A 10 -28.67 7.87 18.93
CA GLY A 10 -27.73 8.97 18.72
C GLY A 10 -26.32 8.72 19.28
N GLU A 11 -26.06 7.57 19.90
CA GLU A 11 -24.70 7.17 20.25
C GLU A 11 -23.93 6.71 19.01
N MET A 12 -22.70 7.24 18.85
CA MET A 12 -21.79 6.87 17.77
C MET A 12 -20.70 5.94 18.31
N HIS A 13 -20.79 4.66 17.94
CA HIS A 13 -19.73 3.70 18.24
C HIS A 13 -18.64 3.74 17.18
N HIS A 14 -17.39 3.92 17.61
CA HIS A 14 -16.23 3.91 16.75
C HIS A 14 -15.44 2.61 16.93
N ALA A 15 -14.96 2.07 15.82
CA ALA A 15 -14.10 0.91 15.82
C ALA A 15 -13.06 1.06 14.71
N PHE A 16 -11.85 0.60 15.00
CA PHE A 16 -10.69 0.69 14.15
C PHE A 16 -10.24 -0.72 13.79
N GLY A 17 -10.34 -1.03 12.49
CA GLY A 17 -9.93 -2.32 11.93
C GLY A 17 -8.60 -2.19 11.23
N SER A 18 -7.73 -3.18 11.42
CA SER A 18 -6.41 -3.19 10.80
C SER A 18 -5.93 -4.60 10.50
N ALA A 19 -4.83 -4.68 9.75
CA ALA A 19 -4.20 -5.94 9.39
C ALA A 19 -2.69 -5.77 9.30
N VAL A 20 -1.96 -6.81 9.66
CA VAL A 20 -0.51 -6.93 9.39
C VAL A 20 -0.33 -7.51 8.00
N ILE A 21 0.51 -6.87 7.20
CA ILE A 21 0.88 -7.34 5.87
C ILE A 21 2.33 -7.80 5.92
N ILE A 22 2.53 -9.11 5.81
CA ILE A 22 3.86 -9.69 5.63
C ILE A 22 4.14 -9.68 4.13
N GLN A 23 5.06 -8.80 3.74
CA GLN A 23 5.51 -8.68 2.36
C GLN A 23 6.50 -9.81 2.05
N ASN A 24 6.19 -10.58 1.00
CA ASN A 24 7.08 -11.65 0.53
C ASN A 24 8.19 -11.14 -0.41
N THR A 25 8.20 -9.84 -0.70
CA THR A 25 9.21 -9.19 -1.53
C THR A 25 9.91 -8.09 -0.75
N SER A 26 11.24 -8.06 -0.82
CA SER A 26 12.05 -6.94 -0.32
C SER A 26 12.17 -5.84 -1.38
N PHE A 27 11.89 -4.61 -0.96
CA PHE A 27 12.05 -3.40 -1.77
C PHE A 27 13.29 -2.59 -1.37
N GLU A 28 14.17 -3.14 -0.53
CA GLU A 28 15.35 -2.42 -0.02
C GLU A 28 16.33 -1.99 -1.12
N HIS A 29 16.33 -2.73 -2.23
CA HIS A 29 17.13 -2.43 -3.42
C HIS A 29 16.56 -1.27 -4.24
N LEU A 30 15.30 -0.90 -4.04
CA LEU A 30 14.72 0.24 -4.75
C LEU A 30 15.26 1.54 -4.15
N PRO A 31 15.65 2.50 -4.99
CA PRO A 31 16.12 3.79 -4.50
C PRO A 31 15.00 4.44 -3.68
N TYR A 32 15.36 5.07 -2.57
CA TYR A 32 14.44 5.96 -1.86
C TYR A 32 14.17 7.16 -2.78
N ILE A 33 13.07 7.09 -3.55
CA ILE A 33 12.74 8.09 -4.55
C ILE A 33 12.38 9.38 -3.80
N LYS A 34 13.38 10.26 -3.65
CA LYS A 34 13.13 11.68 -3.41
C LYS A 34 12.29 12.21 -4.57
N PRO A 35 11.45 13.25 -4.37
CA PRO A 35 10.72 13.87 -5.47
C PRO A 35 11.65 14.09 -6.65
N GLN A 36 11.34 13.49 -7.80
CA GLN A 36 12.22 13.51 -8.97
C GLN A 36 12.48 14.95 -9.44
N ILE A 37 11.55 15.85 -9.12
CA ILE A 37 11.60 17.28 -9.43
C ILE A 37 11.13 18.04 -8.18
N PRO A 38 11.84 19.09 -7.72
CA PRO A 38 11.35 19.97 -6.66
C PRO A 38 10.03 20.63 -7.07
N ILE A 39 9.10 20.81 -6.12
CA ILE A 39 7.76 21.36 -6.41
C ILE A 39 7.81 22.72 -7.12
N GLN A 40 8.83 23.52 -6.84
CA GLN A 40 9.05 24.84 -7.45
C GLN A 40 9.36 24.76 -8.96
N HIS A 41 9.85 23.62 -9.44
CA HIS A 41 10.21 23.37 -10.83
C HIS A 41 9.20 22.47 -11.55
N LEU A 42 8.11 22.11 -10.86
CA LEU A 42 7.10 21.20 -11.36
C LEU A 42 6.08 21.99 -12.17
N ASN A 43 6.07 21.79 -13.49
CA ASN A 43 5.10 22.41 -14.38
C ASN A 43 4.05 21.38 -14.84
N SER A 44 2.97 21.86 -15.45
CA SER A 44 1.87 20.99 -15.90
C SER A 44 2.30 19.91 -16.90
N ARG A 45 3.34 20.15 -17.70
CA ARG A 45 3.86 19.16 -18.65
C ARG A 45 4.59 18.01 -17.96
N ASN A 46 5.09 18.20 -16.73
CA ASN A 46 5.71 17.10 -15.98
C ASN A 46 4.71 16.04 -15.53
N PHE A 47 3.41 16.33 -15.59
CA PHE A 47 2.33 15.36 -15.33
C PHE A 47 1.76 14.74 -16.59
N LEU A 48 2.19 15.20 -17.77
CA LEU A 48 1.75 14.67 -19.05
C LEU A 48 2.83 13.75 -19.60
N PRO A 49 2.46 12.64 -20.26
CA PRO A 49 3.45 11.83 -20.95
C PRO A 49 4.18 12.66 -22.01
N THR A 50 5.48 12.46 -22.09
CA THR A 50 6.31 12.95 -23.19
C THR A 50 5.90 12.28 -24.50
N ASN A 51 6.26 12.86 -25.64
CA ASN A 51 6.00 12.24 -26.95
C ASN A 51 6.62 10.83 -27.04
N GLN A 52 7.79 10.63 -26.46
CA GLN A 52 8.45 9.32 -26.42
C GLN A 52 7.66 8.31 -25.58
N GLU A 53 7.10 8.72 -24.44
CA GLU A 53 6.24 7.87 -23.63
C GLU A 53 4.92 7.56 -24.35
N TYR A 54 4.34 8.52 -25.09
CA TYR A 54 3.20 8.29 -25.95
C TYR A 54 3.49 7.25 -27.04
N ASP A 55 4.63 7.35 -27.71
CA ASP A 55 5.03 6.40 -28.76
C ASP A 55 5.22 4.99 -28.19
N ASN A 56 5.83 4.89 -27.00
CA ASN A 56 5.99 3.61 -26.31
C ASN A 56 4.63 3.04 -25.91
N MET A 57 3.76 3.87 -25.32
CA MET A 57 2.42 3.47 -24.92
C MET A 57 1.58 3.00 -26.11
N GLN A 58 1.68 3.63 -27.28
CA GLN A 58 1.01 3.19 -28.50
C GLN A 58 1.48 1.81 -28.97
N LYS A 59 2.80 1.57 -28.92
CA LYS A 59 3.37 0.25 -29.25
C LYS A 59 2.88 -0.84 -28.29
N ASP A 60 2.85 -0.54 -26.99
CA ASP A 60 2.38 -1.47 -25.97
C ASP A 60 0.90 -1.83 -26.17
N PHE A 61 0.06 -0.82 -26.48
CA PHE A 61 -1.35 -1.04 -26.82
C PHE A 61 -1.53 -1.85 -28.11
N ALA A 62 -0.73 -1.59 -29.15
CA ALA A 62 -0.80 -2.37 -30.39
C ALA A 62 -0.52 -3.85 -30.13
N ILE A 63 0.51 -4.17 -29.33
CA ILE A 63 0.81 -5.56 -28.99
C ILE A 63 -0.31 -6.17 -28.13
N ALA A 64 -0.86 -5.42 -27.16
CA ALA A 64 -1.98 -5.88 -26.35
C ALA A 64 -3.21 -6.22 -27.21
N LEU A 65 -3.55 -5.35 -28.18
CA LEU A 65 -4.66 -5.57 -29.12
C LEU A 65 -4.41 -6.79 -30.01
N ILE A 66 -3.21 -6.95 -30.56
CA ILE A 66 -2.85 -8.10 -31.38
C ILE A 66 -2.97 -9.40 -30.57
N LYS A 67 -2.56 -9.41 -29.30
CA LYS A 67 -2.70 -10.57 -28.42
C LYS A 67 -4.17 -10.95 -28.20
N VAL A 68 -5.04 -9.97 -27.95
CA VAL A 68 -6.49 -10.20 -27.84
C VAL A 68 -7.05 -10.72 -29.16
N ALA A 69 -6.67 -10.11 -30.29
CA ALA A 69 -7.08 -10.55 -31.63
C ALA A 69 -6.64 -11.99 -31.92
N ALA A 70 -5.40 -12.37 -31.61
CA ALA A 70 -4.89 -13.72 -31.81
C ALA A 70 -5.62 -14.78 -30.97
N ASN A 71 -6.15 -14.40 -29.80
CA ASN A 71 -6.92 -15.31 -28.95
C ASN A 71 -8.37 -15.51 -29.42
N HIS A 72 -8.98 -14.49 -30.04
CA HIS A 72 -10.42 -14.49 -30.33
C HIS A 72 -10.78 -14.53 -31.82
N ILE A 73 -9.87 -14.12 -32.71
CA ILE A 73 -10.12 -14.05 -34.15
C ILE A 73 -9.33 -15.18 -34.84
N PRO A 74 -10.01 -16.16 -35.47
CA PRO A 74 -9.35 -17.33 -36.06
C PRO A 74 -8.23 -17.00 -37.05
N PHE A 75 -8.38 -15.92 -37.83
CA PHE A 75 -7.36 -15.44 -38.77
C PHE A 75 -6.03 -15.14 -38.08
N PHE A 76 -6.07 -14.56 -36.88
CA PHE A 76 -4.88 -14.15 -36.15
C PHE A 76 -4.24 -15.27 -35.31
N LYS A 77 -4.86 -16.45 -35.19
CA LYS A 77 -4.29 -17.58 -34.44
C LYS A 77 -2.92 -18.02 -34.95
N ASN A 78 -2.72 -17.96 -36.27
CA ASN A 78 -1.46 -18.35 -36.92
C ASN A 78 -0.28 -17.43 -36.57
N TYR A 79 -0.55 -16.28 -35.95
CA TYR A 79 0.46 -15.31 -35.56
C TYR A 79 0.78 -15.38 -34.07
N GLN A 80 0.17 -16.28 -33.28
CA GLN A 80 0.42 -16.38 -31.84
C GLN A 80 1.89 -16.50 -31.49
N ASP A 81 2.67 -17.22 -32.30
CA ASP A 81 4.11 -17.45 -32.09
C ASP A 81 4.98 -16.20 -32.32
N VAL A 82 4.49 -15.21 -33.07
CA VAL A 82 5.20 -13.95 -33.32
C VAL A 82 4.73 -12.81 -32.42
N VAL A 83 3.60 -12.97 -31.74
CA VAL A 83 3.18 -12.01 -30.72
C VAL A 83 4.06 -12.21 -29.49
N PRO A 84 4.78 -11.18 -29.01
CA PRO A 84 5.53 -11.27 -27.78
C PRO A 84 4.64 -11.83 -26.68
N GLU A 85 5.04 -12.97 -26.10
CA GLU A 85 4.21 -13.71 -25.15
C GLU A 85 3.73 -12.79 -24.03
N ASN A 86 4.56 -11.80 -23.64
CA ASN A 86 4.24 -10.87 -22.59
C ASN A 86 4.96 -9.52 -22.76
N VAL A 87 4.26 -8.51 -23.31
CA VAL A 87 4.61 -7.08 -23.12
C VAL A 87 4.81 -6.76 -21.63
N TRP A 88 4.10 -7.49 -20.78
CA TRP A 88 4.07 -7.27 -19.33
C TRP A 88 4.99 -8.17 -18.51
N LYS A 89 5.64 -9.23 -19.03
CA LYS A 89 6.50 -10.12 -18.18
C LYS A 89 7.80 -9.40 -17.81
N GLU A 90 8.35 -8.62 -18.72
CA GLU A 90 9.53 -7.80 -18.42
C GLU A 90 9.18 -6.66 -17.45
N LEU A 91 7.92 -6.19 -17.47
CA LEU A 91 7.40 -5.15 -16.58
C LEU A 91 6.81 -5.67 -15.25
N THR A 92 6.49 -6.97 -15.19
CA THR A 92 5.86 -7.61 -14.02
C THR A 92 6.77 -8.74 -13.55
N PRO A 93 7.80 -8.41 -12.75
CA PRO A 93 8.72 -9.41 -12.26
C PRO A 93 7.99 -10.56 -11.56
N ALA A 94 8.56 -11.77 -11.62
CA ALA A 94 7.96 -12.95 -11.01
C ALA A 94 7.64 -12.78 -9.50
N TRP A 95 8.36 -11.89 -8.80
CA TRP A 95 8.11 -11.56 -7.41
C TRP A 95 6.76 -10.83 -7.18
N LEU A 96 6.23 -10.08 -8.15
CA LEU A 96 4.91 -9.46 -8.05
C LEU A 96 3.76 -10.49 -8.04
N ASN A 97 4.01 -11.72 -8.52
CA ASN A 97 3.02 -12.80 -8.48
C ASN A 97 2.99 -13.51 -7.12
N GLN A 98 3.90 -13.20 -6.20
CA GLN A 98 3.87 -13.76 -4.84
C GLN A 98 2.80 -13.05 -4.01
N LYS A 99 1.83 -13.81 -3.51
CA LYS A 99 0.79 -13.26 -2.62
C LYS A 99 1.42 -12.88 -1.29
N ASN A 100 1.15 -11.67 -0.81
CA ASN A 100 1.47 -11.26 0.55
C ASN A 100 0.57 -12.00 1.55
N HIS A 101 1.06 -12.21 2.77
CA HIS A 101 0.23 -12.72 3.85
C HIS A 101 -0.41 -11.56 4.60
N VAL A 102 -1.74 -11.58 4.67
CA VAL A 102 -2.53 -10.58 5.38
C VAL A 102 -3.13 -11.24 6.60
N ILE A 103 -2.78 -10.73 7.77
CA ILE A 103 -3.27 -11.22 9.06
C ILE A 103 -4.17 -10.12 9.64
N PRO A 104 -5.50 -10.33 9.68
CA PRO A 104 -6.39 -9.36 10.30
C PRO A 104 -6.10 -9.27 11.79
N LEU A 105 -6.03 -8.05 12.32
CA LEU A 105 -5.86 -7.79 13.74
C LEU A 105 -7.22 -7.68 14.43
N PRO A 106 -7.26 -7.86 15.77
CA PRO A 106 -8.46 -7.61 16.56
C PRO A 106 -9.02 -6.20 16.31
N LEU A 107 -10.34 -6.10 16.25
CA LEU A 107 -11.03 -4.82 16.13
C LEU A 107 -10.83 -4.00 17.41
N LEU A 108 -10.31 -2.78 17.29
CA LEU A 108 -10.12 -1.89 18.43
C LEU A 108 -11.30 -0.96 18.54
N HIS A 109 -11.98 -0.91 19.69
CA HIS A 109 -13.05 0.07 19.93
C HIS A 109 -12.44 1.44 20.26
N ARG A 110 -11.84 2.05 19.24
CA ARG A 110 -11.14 3.33 19.26
C ARG A 110 -11.49 4.14 18.01
N ASN A 111 -11.45 5.46 18.16
CA ASN A 111 -11.76 6.45 17.15
C ASN A 111 -10.48 7.11 16.65
N GLU A 112 -10.08 6.78 15.43
CA GLU A 112 -8.90 7.37 14.79
C GLU A 112 -9.00 8.89 14.55
N GLN A 113 -10.15 9.52 14.80
CA GLN A 113 -10.29 10.98 14.72
C GLN A 113 -9.81 11.70 15.99
N LYS A 114 -9.64 10.98 17.11
CA LYS A 114 -9.15 11.57 18.36
C LYS A 114 -7.70 11.14 18.63
N TYR A 115 -6.84 12.11 18.94
CA TYR A 115 -5.41 11.87 19.09
C TYR A 115 -5.06 10.97 20.28
N ASP A 116 -5.78 11.06 21.40
CA ASP A 116 -5.62 10.18 22.55
C ASP A 116 -5.93 8.71 22.19
N GLU A 117 -7.04 8.47 21.51
CA GLU A 117 -7.43 7.12 21.07
C GLU A 117 -6.50 6.58 19.96
N VAL A 118 -5.84 7.44 19.18
CA VAL A 118 -4.78 7.04 18.23
C VAL A 118 -3.50 6.63 18.96
N VAL A 119 -3.15 7.25 20.09
CA VAL A 119 -2.02 6.78 20.92
C VAL A 119 -2.30 5.37 21.45
N ASP A 120 -3.52 5.11 21.94
CA ASP A 120 -3.92 3.76 22.37
C ASP A 120 -3.77 2.72 21.24
N ILE A 121 -4.15 3.08 20.01
CA ILE A 121 -3.99 2.20 18.84
C ILE A 121 -2.50 1.92 18.56
N LEU A 122 -1.64 2.94 18.67
CA LEU A 122 -0.20 2.80 18.46
C LEU A 122 0.44 1.91 19.55
N ASP A 123 0.06 2.12 20.81
CA ASP A 123 0.56 1.32 21.94
C ASP A 123 0.13 -0.15 21.79
N PHE A 124 -1.11 -0.41 21.37
CA PHE A 124 -1.56 -1.76 21.03
C PHE A 124 -0.67 -2.42 19.97
N TYR A 125 -0.29 -1.70 18.91
CA TYR A 125 0.62 -2.24 17.89
C TYR A 125 2.02 -2.50 18.42
N GLU A 126 2.54 -1.62 19.28
CA GLU A 126 3.85 -1.81 19.89
C GLU A 126 3.87 -3.06 20.76
N ASP A 127 2.85 -3.26 21.58
CA ASP A 127 2.75 -4.40 22.49
C ASP A 127 2.56 -5.70 21.70
N PHE A 128 1.65 -5.71 20.72
CA PHE A 128 1.42 -6.85 19.83
C PHE A 128 2.70 -7.28 19.11
N LEU A 129 3.42 -6.34 18.50
CA LEU A 129 4.68 -6.65 17.82
C LEU A 129 5.73 -7.17 18.81
N THR A 130 5.88 -6.55 19.97
CA THR A 130 6.80 -7.01 21.02
C THR A 130 6.51 -8.45 21.41
N GLU A 131 5.24 -8.80 21.63
CA GLU A 131 4.82 -10.15 21.97
C GLU A 131 5.15 -11.15 20.85
N CYS A 132 4.87 -10.80 19.59
CA CYS A 132 5.19 -11.65 18.45
C CYS A 132 6.71 -11.91 18.33
N TYR A 133 7.53 -10.87 18.45
CA TYR A 133 9.00 -11.00 18.36
C TYR A 133 9.57 -11.81 19.53
N ASN A 134 9.11 -11.54 20.75
CA ASN A 134 9.50 -12.30 21.94
C ASN A 134 9.13 -13.77 21.81
N SER A 135 7.91 -14.06 21.32
CA SER A 135 7.44 -15.43 21.10
C SER A 135 8.23 -16.17 20.02
N ALA A 136 8.73 -15.43 19.02
CA ALA A 136 9.62 -15.97 17.98
C ALA A 136 11.08 -16.10 18.44
N GLY A 137 11.44 -15.61 19.64
CA GLY A 137 12.82 -15.58 20.13
C GLY A 137 13.73 -14.63 19.35
N VAL A 138 13.16 -13.63 18.67
CA VAL A 138 13.89 -12.65 17.86
C VAL A 138 13.89 -11.31 18.58
N ASP A 139 15.07 -10.70 18.74
CA ASP A 139 15.14 -9.34 19.27
C ASP A 139 14.49 -8.36 18.29
N ARG A 140 13.48 -7.63 18.77
CA ARG A 140 12.76 -6.62 18.00
C ARG A 140 13.70 -5.47 17.58
N GLY A 141 14.68 -5.14 18.43
CA GLY A 141 15.72 -4.14 18.17
C GLY A 141 15.29 -2.95 17.30
N THR A 142 16.01 -2.72 16.21
CA THR A 142 15.88 -1.59 15.26
C THR A 142 14.81 -1.78 14.18
N ILE A 143 13.95 -2.81 14.27
CA ILE A 143 12.99 -3.11 13.21
C ILE A 143 11.93 -2.00 13.12
N LYS A 144 11.92 -1.30 11.98
CA LYS A 144 10.95 -0.26 11.67
C LYS A 144 9.74 -0.86 10.96
N THR A 145 8.57 -0.76 11.57
CA THR A 145 7.31 -1.16 10.94
C THR A 145 6.68 0.04 10.23
N HIS A 146 6.39 -0.11 8.94
CA HIS A 146 5.69 0.91 8.17
C HIS A 146 4.18 0.84 8.44
N ILE A 147 3.57 1.97 8.81
CA ILE A 147 2.12 2.10 8.94
C ILE A 147 1.57 2.62 7.61
N GLY A 148 0.71 1.81 6.97
CA GLY A 148 -0.01 2.18 5.76
C GLY A 148 -1.22 3.08 6.02
N SER A 149 -2.28 2.88 5.25
CA SER A 149 -3.52 3.70 5.19
C SER A 149 -3.45 4.90 4.23
N ASP A 150 -4.60 5.53 4.06
CA ASP A 150 -4.76 6.80 3.36
C ASP A 150 -4.03 7.94 4.08
N GLN A 151 -3.98 9.09 3.40
CA GLN A 151 -3.20 10.24 3.84
C GLN A 151 -3.67 10.81 5.20
N LEU A 152 -4.98 10.81 5.47
CA LEU A 152 -5.51 11.41 6.70
C LEU A 152 -5.14 10.58 7.93
N THR A 153 -5.29 9.26 7.88
CA THR A 153 -4.88 8.38 8.98
C THR A 153 -3.37 8.50 9.23
N ARG A 154 -2.54 8.60 8.18
CA ARG A 154 -1.09 8.80 8.32
C ARG A 154 -0.73 10.12 9.01
N GLU A 155 -1.42 11.20 8.68
CA GLU A 155 -1.22 12.51 9.31
C GLU A 155 -1.57 12.49 10.80
N ARG A 156 -2.71 11.86 11.17
CA ARG A 156 -3.12 11.72 12.56
C ARG A 156 -2.12 10.90 13.38
N PHE A 157 -1.68 9.77 12.82
CA PHE A 157 -0.67 8.91 13.44
C PHE A 157 0.67 9.63 13.59
N SER A 158 1.08 10.41 12.59
CA SER A 158 2.31 11.21 12.65
C SER A 158 2.22 12.34 13.69
N GLY A 159 1.04 12.96 13.82
CA GLY A 159 0.76 13.95 14.85
C GLY A 159 0.91 13.37 16.27
N CYS A 160 0.34 12.19 16.54
CA CYS A 160 0.48 11.51 17.84
C CYS A 160 1.93 11.22 18.23
N LYS A 161 2.79 10.87 17.25
CA LYS A 161 4.21 10.61 17.51
C LYS A 161 4.93 11.84 18.07
N THR A 162 4.50 13.03 17.67
CA THR A 162 5.08 14.30 18.13
C THR A 162 4.67 14.61 19.58
N THR A 163 3.46 14.21 19.97
CA THR A 163 2.88 14.50 21.29
C THR A 163 3.37 13.54 22.37
N THR A 164 3.86 12.36 22.00
CA THR A 164 4.20 11.29 22.94
C THR A 164 5.71 11.08 23.01
N SER A 165 6.30 11.17 24.21
CA SER A 165 7.75 10.97 24.44
C SER A 165 8.26 9.58 24.05
N ARG A 166 7.34 8.59 24.00
CA ARG A 166 7.61 7.20 23.60
C ARG A 166 7.85 7.05 22.09
N TRP A 167 7.25 7.91 21.28
CA TRP A 167 7.21 7.80 19.82
C TRP A 167 8.04 8.84 19.07
N THR A 168 8.68 9.78 19.79
CA THR A 168 9.47 10.90 19.23
C THR A 168 10.86 10.50 18.69
N LYS A 169 11.25 9.22 18.76
CA LYS A 169 12.62 8.75 18.44
C LYS A 169 12.74 7.71 17.31
N CYS A 170 11.70 7.48 16.51
CA CYS A 170 11.74 6.51 15.39
C CYS A 170 12.02 7.15 14.03
#